data_AF-A0A7R8UUH7-F1
#
_entry.id   AF-A0A7R8UUH7-F1
#
_cell.length_a   1.000
_cell.length_b   1.000
_cell.length_c   1.000
_cell.angle_alpha   90.00
_cell.angle_beta   90.00
_cell.angle_gamma   90.00
#
_symmetry.space_group_name_H-M   'P 1'
#
loop_
_entity.id
_entity.type
_entity.pdbx_description
1 polymer ?
#
loop_
_entity_poly.entity_id
_entity_poly.type
_entity_poly.pdbx_seq_one_letter_code
_entity_poly.pdbx_strand_id
1 'polypeptide(L)'
;MKLFIVLCAVIAMATAYTKEDFLKDREECLKSEKVPEAVIEKLKNRQYDGDLGHEAQCYIRCLAVKIGSFDDATGYDLDKTYSHLTSAGLVVTKENLKKCISAAPADGDKCAWAAKDLKCLWTNKYISKKQ
;
A
#
# COMPACT_ATOMS: atom_id res chain seq x y z
N MET A 1 36.76 23.98 33.16
CA MET A 1 35.77 22.90 32.93
C MET A 1 35.14 23.14 31.57
N LYS A 2 35.33 22.22 30.63
CA LYS A 2 34.90 22.33 29.22
C LYS A 2 33.44 21.87 29.11
N LEU A 3 32.51 22.78 28.84
CA LEU A 3 31.16 22.43 28.41
C LEU A 3 31.17 22.25 26.88
N PHE A 4 31.25 21.01 26.42
CA PHE A 4 30.95 20.66 25.04
C PHE A 4 29.46 20.39 24.91
N ILE A 5 28.67 21.42 24.60
CA ILE A 5 27.28 21.25 24.18
C ILE A 5 27.31 20.98 22.68
N VAL A 6 27.40 19.71 22.30
CA VAL A 6 27.16 19.26 20.93
C VAL A 6 25.66 19.01 20.80
N LEU A 7 24.92 20.06 20.40
CA LEU A 7 23.52 19.94 20.03
C LEU A 7 23.47 19.36 18.60
N CYS A 8 23.51 18.03 18.47
CA CYS A 8 23.23 17.35 17.22
C CYS A 8 21.74 17.55 16.87
N ALA A 9 21.41 18.66 16.22
CA ALA A 9 20.15 18.81 15.51
C ALA A 9 20.19 17.87 14.29
N VAL A 10 19.77 16.62 14.48
CA VAL A 10 19.48 15.72 13.37
C VAL A 10 18.17 16.20 12.75
N ILE A 11 18.28 17.16 11.84
CA ILE A 11 17.17 17.51 10.96
C ILE A 11 17.02 16.30 10.04
N ALA A 12 16.10 15.40 10.38
CA ALA A 12 15.64 14.37 9.47
C ALA A 12 15.00 15.08 8.28
N MET A 13 15.79 15.33 7.23
CA MET A 13 15.27 15.82 5.97
C MET A 13 14.32 14.74 5.47
N ALA A 14 13.03 15.03 5.44
CA ALA A 14 12.05 14.17 4.81
C ALA A 14 12.39 14.11 3.32
N THR A 15 13.05 13.04 2.89
CA THR A 15 13.29 12.78 1.47
C THR A 15 11.95 12.47 0.82
N ALA A 16 11.65 13.12 -0.30
CA ALA A 16 10.43 12.85 -1.05
C ALA A 16 10.44 11.38 -1.52
N TYR A 17 9.33 10.67 -1.30
CA TYR A 17 9.19 9.28 -1.72
C TYR A 17 9.19 9.17 -3.25
N THR A 18 10.11 8.39 -3.81
CA THR A 18 10.34 8.31 -5.25
C THR A 18 9.77 7.04 -5.89
N LYS A 19 9.79 6.99 -7.23
CA LYS A 19 9.49 5.77 -7.97
C LYS A 19 10.50 4.64 -7.67
N GLU A 20 11.76 4.99 -7.39
CA GLU A 20 12.79 4.01 -7.07
C GLU A 20 12.52 3.36 -5.70
N ASP A 21 12.14 4.18 -4.71
CA ASP A 21 11.72 3.69 -3.39
C ASP A 21 10.53 2.72 -3.52
N PHE A 22 9.54 3.07 -4.36
CA PHE A 22 8.41 2.19 -4.64
C PHE A 22 8.81 0.85 -5.26
N LEU A 23 9.75 0.84 -6.20
CA LEU A 23 10.20 -0.40 -6.83
C LEU A 23 10.97 -1.27 -5.84
N LYS A 24 11.80 -0.66 -5.00
CA LYS A 24 12.54 -1.34 -3.93
C LYS A 24 11.59 -1.96 -2.90
N ASP A 25 10.63 -1.19 -2.39
CA ASP A 25 9.64 -1.67 -1.43
C ASP A 25 8.78 -2.81 -2.01
N ARG A 26 8.45 -2.73 -3.30
CA ARG A 26 7.75 -3.80 -4.01
C ARG A 26 8.56 -5.09 -4.03
N GLU A 27 9.84 -5.03 -4.38
CA GLU A 27 10.72 -6.21 -4.39
C GLU A 27 10.93 -6.79 -2.99
N GLU A 28 11.10 -5.93 -1.99
CA GLU A 28 11.24 -6.33 -0.59
C GLU A 28 9.99 -7.09 -0.11
N CYS A 29 8.79 -6.54 -0.34
CA CYS A 29 7.53 -7.18 0.05
C CYS A 29 7.28 -8.50 -0.69
N LEU A 30 7.59 -8.59 -1.98
CA LEU A 30 7.45 -9.85 -2.72
C LEU A 30 8.31 -10.96 -2.10
N LYS A 31 9.53 -10.61 -1.69
CA LYS A 31 10.49 -11.53 -1.07
C LYS A 31 10.11 -11.86 0.38
N SER A 32 9.71 -10.88 1.19
CA SER A 32 9.39 -11.09 2.61
C SER A 32 8.19 -12.01 2.77
N GLU A 33 7.13 -11.78 1.99
CA GLU A 33 5.89 -12.54 2.06
C GLU A 33 5.96 -13.85 1.25
N LYS A 34 7.09 -14.12 0.58
CA LYS A 34 7.33 -15.34 -0.22
C LYS A 34 6.23 -15.58 -1.26
N VAL A 35 5.83 -14.51 -1.94
CA VAL A 35 4.75 -14.57 -2.94
C VAL A 35 5.13 -15.58 -4.04
N PRO A 36 4.26 -16.57 -4.36
CA PRO A 36 4.54 -17.53 -5.41
C PRO A 36 4.75 -16.85 -6.76
N GLU A 37 5.77 -17.27 -7.52
CA GLU A 37 6.12 -16.68 -8.82
C GLU A 37 4.93 -16.62 -9.79
N ALA A 38 4.06 -17.64 -9.74
CA ALA A 38 2.83 -17.71 -10.53
C ALA A 38 1.83 -16.56 -10.27
N VAL A 39 1.91 -15.90 -9.12
CA VAL A 39 1.03 -14.78 -8.71
C VAL A 39 1.71 -13.42 -8.90
N ILE A 40 3.05 -13.37 -8.89
CA ILE A 40 3.83 -12.13 -9.01
C ILE A 40 3.46 -11.34 -10.26
N GLU A 41 3.34 -12.00 -11.42
CA GLU A 41 3.01 -11.31 -12.68
C GLU A 41 1.59 -10.72 -12.66
N LYS A 42 0.63 -11.36 -11.99
CA LYS A 42 -0.71 -10.79 -11.79
C LYS A 42 -0.64 -9.52 -10.96
N LEU A 43 0.10 -9.55 -9.84
CA LEU A 43 0.28 -8.40 -8.95
C LEU A 43 0.97 -7.22 -9.66
N LYS A 44 2.04 -7.48 -10.42
CA LYS A 44 2.73 -6.45 -11.22
C LYS A 44 1.79 -5.78 -12.23
N ASN A 45 0.87 -6.56 -12.80
CA ASN A 45 -0.13 -6.08 -13.75
C ASN A 45 -1.41 -5.52 -13.10
N ARG A 46 -1.45 -5.45 -11.76
CA ARG A 46 -2.61 -5.00 -10.96
C ARG A 46 -3.87 -5.83 -11.24
N GLN A 47 -3.70 -7.13 -11.46
CA GLN A 47 -4.79 -8.10 -11.59
C GLN A 47 -5.08 -8.66 -10.19
N TYR A 48 -6.06 -8.06 -9.52
CA TYR A 48 -6.49 -8.44 -8.17
C TYR A 48 -7.84 -9.18 -8.17
N ASP A 49 -8.38 -9.46 -9.34
CA ASP A 49 -9.54 -10.30 -9.53
C ASP A 49 -9.18 -11.78 -9.28
N GLY A 50 -10.06 -12.50 -8.58
CA GLY A 50 -9.85 -13.90 -8.21
C GLY A 50 -9.18 -14.10 -6.85
N ASP A 51 -8.75 -15.33 -6.59
CA ASP A 51 -8.02 -15.70 -5.38
C ASP A 51 -6.51 -15.49 -5.59
N LEU A 52 -5.91 -14.70 -4.70
CA LEU A 52 -4.50 -14.36 -4.74
C LEU A 52 -3.65 -15.26 -3.80
N GLY A 53 -4.28 -15.97 -2.87
CA GLY A 53 -3.57 -16.63 -1.75
C GLY A 53 -3.12 -15.65 -0.66
N HIS A 54 -2.85 -16.18 0.53
CA HIS A 54 -2.57 -15.36 1.73
C HIS A 54 -1.25 -14.56 1.61
N GLU A 55 -0.21 -15.15 1.02
CA GLU A 55 1.09 -14.50 0.80
C GLU A 55 0.96 -13.25 -0.07
N ALA A 56 0.15 -13.32 -1.13
CA ALA A 56 -0.11 -12.17 -1.99
C ALA A 56 -0.99 -11.10 -1.31
N GLN A 57 -1.91 -11.50 -0.44
CA GLN A 57 -2.68 -10.57 0.39
C GLN A 57 -1.75 -9.84 1.38
N CYS A 58 -0.81 -10.54 2.00
CA CYS A 58 0.18 -9.93 2.88
C CYS A 58 1.14 -9.03 2.11
N TYR A 59 1.48 -9.35 0.85
CA TYR A 59 2.26 -8.45 0.00
C TYR A 59 1.53 -7.12 -0.24
N ILE A 60 0.21 -7.16 -0.50
CA ILE A 60 -0.61 -5.95 -0.66
C ILE A 60 -0.55 -5.09 0.60
N ARG A 61 -0.73 -5.71 1.77
CA ARG A 61 -0.61 -5.02 3.07
C ARG A 61 0.80 -4.42 3.23
N CYS A 62 1.85 -5.21 3.03
CA CYS A 62 3.25 -4.79 3.20
C CYS A 62 3.53 -3.52 2.39
N LEU A 63 3.17 -3.52 1.10
CA LEU A 63 3.41 -2.38 0.23
C LEU A 63 2.56 -1.18 0.65
N ALA A 64 1.29 -1.38 1.01
CA ALA A 64 0.40 -0.30 1.44
C ALA A 64 0.85 0.34 2.77
N VAL A 65 1.46 -0.43 3.68
CA VAL A 65 2.07 0.07 4.92
C VAL A 65 3.33 0.87 4.63
N LYS A 66 4.22 0.36 3.76
CA LYS A 66 5.47 1.05 3.41
C LYS A 66 5.25 2.40 2.74
N ILE A 67 4.25 2.49 1.86
CA ILE A 67 3.86 3.79 1.27
C ILE A 67 3.02 4.64 2.22
N GLY A 68 2.69 4.13 3.41
CA GLY A 68 1.93 4.85 4.43
C GLY A 68 0.45 5.05 4.11
N SER A 69 -0.09 4.34 3.12
CA SER A 69 -1.51 4.38 2.76
C SER A 69 -2.37 3.48 3.63
N PHE A 70 -1.78 2.51 4.34
CA PHE A 70 -2.48 1.58 5.21
C PHE A 70 -1.82 1.52 6.58
N ASP A 71 -2.64 1.48 7.62
CA ASP A 71 -2.23 1.24 9.00
C ASP A 71 -2.95 0.00 9.54
N ASP A 72 -2.23 -0.76 10.36
CA ASP A 72 -2.69 -2.04 10.89
C ASP A 72 -3.85 -1.93 11.89
N ALA A 73 -4.07 -0.75 12.47
CA ALA A 73 -5.15 -0.47 13.39
C ALA A 73 -6.28 0.29 12.69
N THR A 74 -5.97 1.23 11.79
CA THR A 74 -6.98 2.13 11.19
C THR A 74 -7.32 1.85 9.74
N GLY A 75 -6.60 0.96 9.07
CA GLY A 75 -6.85 0.58 7.68
C GLY A 75 -6.31 1.60 6.68
N TYR A 76 -6.92 1.67 5.50
CA TYR A 76 -6.49 2.62 4.48
C TYR A 76 -6.80 4.07 4.86
N ASP A 77 -5.77 4.92 4.83
CA ASP A 77 -5.91 6.37 4.88
C ASP A 77 -6.44 6.85 3.52
N LEU A 78 -7.64 7.45 3.53
CA LEU A 78 -8.33 7.87 2.32
C LEU A 78 -7.51 8.84 1.47
N ASP A 79 -6.87 9.83 2.10
CA ASP A 79 -6.21 10.93 1.40
C ASP A 79 -4.87 10.48 0.83
N LYS A 80 -4.09 9.72 1.61
CA LYS A 80 -2.83 9.14 1.14
C LYS A 80 -3.10 8.11 0.04
N THR A 81 -4.09 7.24 0.21
CA THR A 81 -4.49 6.27 -0.82
C THR A 81 -4.89 6.96 -2.11
N TYR A 82 -5.73 8.01 -2.04
CA TYR A 82 -6.09 8.82 -3.20
C TYR A 82 -4.85 9.43 -3.88
N SER A 83 -3.94 10.01 -3.10
CA SER A 83 -2.71 10.62 -3.61
C SER A 83 -1.79 9.61 -4.32
N HIS A 84 -1.59 8.43 -3.74
CA HIS A 84 -0.74 7.39 -4.35
C HIS A 84 -1.33 6.84 -5.65
N LEU A 85 -2.64 6.57 -5.67
CA LEU A 85 -3.30 6.01 -6.86
C LEU A 85 -3.32 7.02 -8.02
N THR A 86 -3.62 8.29 -7.75
CA THR A 86 -3.63 9.34 -8.77
C THR A 86 -2.22 9.69 -9.26
N SER A 87 -1.23 9.75 -8.36
CA SER A 87 0.19 9.90 -8.74
C SER A 87 0.69 8.73 -9.59
N ALA A 88 0.12 7.53 -9.41
CA ALA A 88 0.39 6.37 -10.24
C ALA A 88 -0.37 6.37 -11.59
N GLY A 89 -1.06 7.46 -11.95
CA GLY A 89 -1.79 7.60 -13.21
C GLY A 89 -3.14 6.86 -13.24
N LEU A 90 -3.68 6.48 -12.09
CA LEU A 90 -5.02 5.87 -12.01
C LEU A 90 -6.09 6.94 -11.84
N VAL A 91 -7.23 6.70 -12.47
CA VAL A 91 -8.45 7.52 -12.31
C VAL A 91 -9.30 6.87 -11.22
N VAL A 92 -9.53 7.62 -10.15
CA VAL A 92 -10.33 7.23 -8.98
C VAL A 92 -10.87 8.49 -8.30
N THR A 93 -11.96 8.37 -7.56
CA THR A 93 -12.50 9.44 -6.70
C THR A 93 -12.41 9.04 -5.23
N LYS A 94 -12.35 10.02 -4.32
CA LYS A 94 -12.42 9.73 -2.87
C LYS A 94 -13.74 9.05 -2.49
N GLU A 95 -14.84 9.36 -3.18
CA GLU A 95 -16.13 8.68 -2.95
C GLU A 95 -16.05 7.18 -3.30
N ASN A 96 -15.42 6.85 -4.42
CA ASN A 96 -15.17 5.47 -4.81
C ASN A 96 -14.29 4.72 -3.81
N LEU A 97 -13.27 5.38 -3.25
CA LEU A 97 -12.44 4.80 -2.19
C LEU A 97 -13.27 4.52 -0.92
N LYS A 98 -14.09 5.48 -0.48
CA LYS A 98 -14.97 5.32 0.70
C LYS A 98 -15.94 4.14 0.59
N LYS A 99 -16.35 3.77 -0.63
CA LYS A 99 -17.22 2.60 -0.86
C LYS A 99 -16.53 1.26 -0.56
N CYS A 100 -15.21 1.22 -0.58
CA CYS A 100 -14.42 0.00 -0.40
C CYS A 100 -13.59 -0.05 0.89
N ILE A 101 -13.11 1.10 1.38
CA ILE A 101 -12.36 1.17 2.64
C ILE A 101 -13.30 0.77 3.78
N SER A 102 -12.96 -0.30 4.48
CA SER A 102 -13.76 -0.85 5.57
C SER A 102 -13.08 -0.65 6.92
N ALA A 103 -13.86 -0.79 8.01
CA ALA A 103 -13.31 -0.82 9.35
C ALA A 103 -12.49 -2.10 9.60
N ALA A 104 -11.64 -2.08 10.63
CA ALA A 104 -10.81 -3.22 11.00
C ALA A 104 -11.65 -4.49 11.20
N PRO A 105 -11.21 -5.65 10.68
CA PRO A 105 -11.96 -6.87 10.81
C PRO A 105 -11.87 -7.41 12.24
N ALA A 106 -12.90 -8.13 12.68
CA ALA A 106 -12.95 -8.73 14.01
C ALA A 106 -12.01 -9.93 14.18
N ASP A 107 -11.67 -10.62 13.09
CA ASP A 107 -10.77 -11.78 13.07
C ASP A 107 -9.28 -11.39 13.10
N GLY A 108 -8.96 -10.11 12.90
CA GLY A 108 -7.61 -9.57 12.96
C GLY A 108 -6.71 -9.90 11.76
N ASP A 109 -7.22 -10.51 10.68
CA ASP A 109 -6.39 -10.75 9.48
C ASP A 109 -6.24 -9.46 8.66
N LYS A 110 -5.17 -8.74 8.95
CA LYS A 110 -4.83 -7.48 8.30
C LYS A 110 -4.42 -7.65 6.84
N CYS A 111 -3.88 -8.82 6.47
CA CYS A 111 -3.53 -9.13 5.08
C CYS A 111 -4.80 -9.26 4.24
N ALA A 112 -5.75 -10.08 4.72
CA ALA A 112 -7.05 -10.24 4.09
C ALA A 112 -7.81 -8.90 4.04
N TRP A 113 -7.74 -8.07 5.09
CA TRP A 113 -8.35 -6.75 5.11
C TRP A 113 -7.82 -5.83 4.02
N ALA A 114 -6.50 -5.62 3.97
CA ALA A 114 -5.88 -4.73 2.98
C ALA A 114 -6.17 -5.21 1.55
N ALA A 115 -6.16 -6.53 1.33
CA ALA A 115 -6.43 -7.12 0.03
C ALA A 115 -7.91 -7.04 -0.37
N LYS A 116 -8.84 -7.23 0.57
CA LYS A 116 -10.29 -7.12 0.33
C LYS A 116 -10.67 -5.71 -0.13
N ASP A 117 -10.20 -4.70 0.59
CA ASP A 117 -10.51 -3.30 0.30
C ASP A 117 -9.91 -2.89 -1.05
N LEU A 118 -8.67 -3.33 -1.35
CA LEU A 118 -8.06 -3.10 -2.66
C LEU A 118 -8.85 -3.82 -3.77
N LYS A 119 -9.13 -5.11 -3.61
CA LYS A 119 -9.89 -5.92 -4.58
C LYS A 119 -11.26 -5.31 -4.90
N CYS A 120 -11.96 -4.77 -3.90
CA CYS A 120 -13.22 -4.08 -4.09
C CYS A 120 -13.14 -2.96 -5.15
N LEU A 121 -12.05 -2.20 -5.20
CA LEU A 121 -11.87 -1.11 -6.17
C LEU A 121 -11.75 -1.62 -7.62
N TRP A 122 -11.06 -2.75 -7.82
CA TRP A 122 -10.88 -3.34 -9.15
C TRP A 122 -12.13 -4.09 -9.60
N THR A 123 -12.72 -4.90 -8.72
CA THR A 123 -13.93 -5.68 -9.03
C THR A 123 -15.12 -4.79 -9.37
N ASN A 124 -15.27 -3.64 -8.68
CA ASN A 124 -16.35 -2.69 -8.95
C ASN A 124 -16.00 -1.64 -10.02
N LYS A 125 -14.83 -1.73 -10.67
CA LYS A 125 -14.36 -0.78 -11.69
C LYS A 125 -14.33 0.68 -11.20
N TYR A 126 -14.05 0.86 -9.92
CA TYR A 126 -13.88 2.16 -9.28
C TYR A 126 -12.52 2.80 -9.58
N ILE A 127 -11.59 1.98 -10.07
CA ILE A 127 -10.30 2.39 -10.60
C ILE A 127 -10.21 2.07 -12.08
N SER A 128 -9.57 2.95 -12.85
CA SER A 128 -9.17 2.70 -14.24
C SER A 128 -7.82 3.34 -14.54
N LYS A 129 -7.17 2.92 -15.63
CA LYS A 129 -5.97 3.60 -16.14
C LYS A 129 -6.40 4.89 -16.84
N LYS A 130 -5.68 5.99 -16.61
CA LYS A 130 -5.85 7.21 -17.40
C LYS A 130 -5.56 6.88 -18.87
N GLN A 131 -6.53 7.18 -19.75
CA GLN A 131 -6.40 7.05 -21.20
C GLN A 131 -5.28 7.96 -21.72
#